data_AF-A0A9E4PUL9-F1
#
_entry.id   AF-A0A9E4PUL9-F1
#
_cell.length_a   1.000
_cell.length_b   1.000
_cell.length_c   1.000
_cell.angle_alpha   90.00
_cell.angle_beta   90.00
_cell.angle_gamma   90.00
#
_symmetry.space_group_name_H-M   'P 1'
#
loop_
_entity.id
_entity.type
_entity.pdbx_description
1 polymer ?
#
loop_
_entity_poly.entity_id
_entity_poly.type
_entity_poly.pdbx_seq_one_letter_code
_entity_poly.pdbx_strand_id
1 'polypeptide(L)' 'MHILATIGIGMNPFLIAVGPVVVSWHGLFTFIAVATAVYLTVRWASREGMVADTVYSVAVWSIIG' A
#
# COMPACT_ATOMS: atom_id res chain seq x y z
N MET A 1 -18.03 9.97 36.18
CA MET A 1 -16.59 9.63 36.11
C MET A 1 -16.05 10.20 34.82
N HIS A 2 -15.25 11.27 34.90
CA HIS A 2 -14.69 11.94 33.73
C HIS A 2 -13.45 11.17 33.25
N ILE A 3 -13.51 10.59 32.06
CA ILE A 3 -12.33 10.03 31.40
C ILE A 3 -11.56 11.22 30.80
N LEU A 4 -10.38 11.47 31.36
CA LEU A 4 -9.49 12.55 30.94
C LEU A 4 -8.84 12.19 29.58
N ALA A 5 -8.82 13.17 28.68
CA ALA A 5 -8.01 13.23 27.45
C ALA A 5 -8.06 12.00 26.51
N THR A 6 -9.23 11.66 25.95
CA THR A 6 -9.29 10.77 24.78
C THR A 6 -9.66 11.58 23.53
N ILE A 7 -8.84 11.50 22.50
CA ILE A 7 -9.16 12.04 21.18
C ILE A 7 -9.84 10.91 20.40
N GLY A 8 -11.17 10.97 20.29
CA GLY A 8 -11.92 10.08 19.44
C GLY A 8 -11.71 10.44 17.97
N ILE A 9 -10.96 9.62 17.23
CA ILE A 9 -10.83 9.77 15.77
C ILE A 9 -12.08 9.16 15.14
N GLY A 10 -13.07 10.00 14.81
CA GLY A 10 -14.31 9.62 14.13
C GLY A 10 -14.14 9.34 12.65
N MET A 11 -13.13 8.54 12.26
CA MET A 11 -12.86 8.20 10.87
C MET A 11 -13.39 6.79 10.58
N ASN A 12 -14.28 6.69 9.58
CA ASN A 12 -14.72 5.39 9.10
C ASN A 12 -13.51 4.61 8.56
N PRO A 13 -13.22 3.40 9.08
CA PRO A 13 -12.09 2.59 8.59
C PRO A 13 -12.28 2.12 7.15
N PHE A 14 -13.51 2.15 6.63
CA PHE A 14 -13.87 1.63 5.33
C PHE A 14 -14.19 2.77 4.35
N LEU A 15 -13.57 2.71 3.18
CA LEU A 15 -13.87 3.58 2.06
C LEU A 15 -15.09 3.06 1.30
N ILE A 16 -15.11 1.75 1.04
CA ILE A 16 -16.15 1.06 0.29
C ILE A 16 -16.40 -0.30 0.97
N ALA A 17 -17.66 -0.64 1.17
CA ALA A 17 -18.09 -1.97 1.63
C ALA A 17 -19.23 -2.46 0.73
N VAL A 18 -18.98 -3.53 -0.03
CA VAL A 18 -19.97 -4.16 -0.90
C VAL A 18 -20.04 -5.65 -0.55
N GLY A 19 -21.06 -6.04 0.21
CA GLY A 19 -21.23 -7.41 0.68
C GLY A 19 -20.01 -7.87 1.50
N PRO A 20 -19.38 -9.02 1.17
CA PRO A 20 -18.21 -9.53 1.89
C PRO A 20 -16.90 -8.79 1.55
N VAL A 21 -16.90 -7.89 0.55
CA VAL A 21 -15.69 -7.17 0.11
C VAL A 21 -15.66 -5.80 0.74
N VAL A 22 -14.58 -5.53 1.47
CA VAL A 22 -14.36 -4.25 2.16
C VAL A 22 -13.00 -3.69 1.76
N VAL A 23 -12.99 -2.43 1.34
CA VAL A 23 -11.77 -1.67 1.06
C VAL A 23 -11.58 -0.65 2.18
N SER A 24 -10.52 -0.84 2.97
CA SER A 24 -10.14 0.11 4.01
C SER A 24 -9.19 1.19 3.47
N TRP A 25 -9.18 2.36 4.09
CA TRP A 25 -8.22 3.41 3.72
C TRP A 25 -6.78 2.98 3.96
N HIS A 26 -6.52 2.20 5.01
CA HIS A 26 -5.20 1.62 5.29
C HIS A 26 -4.77 0.69 4.16
N GLY A 27 -5.64 -0.23 3.73
CA GLY A 27 -5.35 -1.16 2.64
C GLY A 27 -5.06 -0.43 1.32
N LEU A 28 -5.82 0.63 1.04
CA LEU A 28 -5.57 1.49 -0.12
C LEU A 28 -4.17 2.12 -0.07
N PHE A 29 -3.78 2.72 1.06
CA PHE A 29 -2.46 3.36 1.16
C PHE A 29 -1.31 2.35 1.14
N THR A 30 -1.49 1.15 1.71
CA THR A 30 -0.49 0.07 1.57
C THR A 30 -0.29 -0.30 0.10
N PHE A 31 -1.38 -0.46 -0.66
CA PHE A 31 -1.30 -0.73 -2.09
C PHE A 31 -0.57 0.40 -2.85
N ILE A 32 -0.94 1.65 -2.58
CA ILE A 32 -0.28 2.83 -3.20
C ILE A 32 1.22 2.85 -2.85
N ALA A 33 1.59 2.57 -1.60
CA ALA A 33 2.98 2.53 -1.17
C ALA A 33 3.78 1.48 -1.93
N VAL A 34 3.25 0.26 -2.05
CA VAL A 34 3.88 -0.84 -2.80
C VAL A 34 4.01 -0.49 -4.29
N ALA A 35 2.93 -0.01 -4.92
CA ALA A 35 2.95 0.39 -6.33
C ALA A 35 3.99 1.50 -6.60
N THR A 36 4.08 2.48 -5.69
CA THR A 36 5.06 3.56 -5.77
C THR A 36 6.49 3.03 -5.62
N ALA A 37 6.72 2.11 -4.68
CA ALA A 37 8.04 1.50 -4.47
C ALA A 37 8.51 0.73 -5.71
N VAL A 38 7.63 -0.07 -6.33
CA VAL A 38 7.94 -0.79 -7.57
C VAL A 38 8.22 0.19 -8.71
N TYR A 39 7.37 1.21 -8.88
CA TYR A 39 7.55 2.23 -9.91
C TYR A 39 8.90 2.95 -9.80
N LEU A 40 9.27 3.40 -8.60
CA LEU A 40 10.54 4.09 -8.36
C LEU A 40 11.73 3.17 -8.59
N THR A 41 11.64 1.91 -8.13
CA THR A 41 12.69 0.91 -8.33
C THR A 41 12.93 0.66 -9.81
N VAL A 42 11.88 0.41 -10.60
CA VAL A 42 12.01 0.25 -12.06
C VAL A 42 12.60 1.51 -12.69
N ARG A 43 12.10 2.69 -12.30
CA ARG A 43 12.54 3.97 -12.85
C ARG A 43 14.04 4.23 -12.65
N TRP A 44 14.61 3.82 -11.52
CA TRP A 44 16.04 3.96 -11.24
C TRP A 44 16.85 2.82 -11.82
N ALA A 45 16.42 1.57 -11.63
CA ALA A 45 17.10 0.39 -12.17
C ALA A 45 17.25 0.45 -13.70
N SER A 46 16.24 0.93 -14.43
CA SER A 46 16.34 1.11 -15.88
C SER A 46 17.36 2.18 -16.28
N ARG A 47 17.68 3.17 -15.43
CA ARG A 47 18.77 4.13 -15.70
C ARG A 47 20.14 3.49 -15.56
N GLU A 48 20.23 2.43 -14.77
CA GLU A 48 21.45 1.65 -14.53
C GLU A 48 21.60 0.50 -15.55
N GLY A 49 20.68 0.40 -16.53
CA GLY A 49 20.72 -0.62 -17.57
C GLY A 49 20.06 -1.94 -17.21
N MET A 50 19.37 -2.02 -16.05
CA MET A 50 18.61 -3.21 -15.67
C MET A 50 17.34 -3.36 -16.49
N VAL A 51 17.02 -4.60 -16.84
CA VAL A 51 15.76 -4.96 -17.52
C VAL A 51 14.61 -4.84 -16.52
N ALA A 52 13.55 -4.11 -16.88
CA ALA A 52 12.39 -3.89 -16.01
C ALA A 52 11.70 -5.19 -15.59
N ASP A 53 11.69 -6.19 -16.46
CA ASP A 53 11.15 -7.53 -16.20
C ASP A 53 11.78 -8.19 -14.95
N THR A 54 13.10 -8.04 -14.77
CA THR A 54 13.81 -8.55 -13.59
C THR A 54 13.29 -7.90 -12.31
N VAL A 55 13.05 -6.58 -12.33
CA VAL A 55 12.54 -5.84 -11.18
C VAL A 55 11.11 -6.26 -10.85
N TYR A 56 10.24 -6.43 -11.85
CA TYR A 56 8.87 -6.90 -11.63
C TYR A 56 8.83 -8.32 -11.08
N SER A 57 9.67 -9.22 -11.59
CA SER A 57 9.77 -10.60 -11.11
C SER A 57 10.14 -10.65 -9.62
N VAL A 58 11.17 -9.91 -9.21
CA VAL A 58 11.57 -9.82 -7.80
C VAL A 58 10.49 -9.16 -6.94
N ALA A 59 9.88 -8.07 -7.42
CA ALA A 59 8.82 -7.37 -6.69
C ALA A 59 7.63 -8.27 -6.37
N VAL A 60 7.20 -9.13 -7.29
CA VAL A 60 6.12 -10.09 -7.05
C VAL A 60 6.46 -11.04 -5.90
N TRP A 61 7.68 -11.60 -5.89
CA TRP A 61 8.13 -12.45 -4.79
C TRP A 61 8.22 -11.71 -3.45
N SER A 62 8.64 -10.44 -3.46
CA SER A 62 8.72 -9.60 -2.26
C SER A 62 7.35 -9.16 -1.73
N ILE A 63 6.30 -9.15 -2.55
CA ILE A 63 4.94 -8.80 -2.10
C ILE A 63 4.25 -10.02 -1.48
N ILE A 64 4.56 -11.23 -1.97
CA ILE A 64 3.95 -12.48 -1.48
C ILE A 64 4.64 -12.99 -0.21
N GLY A 65 5.96 -12.83 -0.09
CA GLY A 65 6.78 -13.30 1.03
C GLY A 65 6.57 -12.51 2.31
#